data_AF-A0A401Q8I4-F1
#
_entry.id   AF-A0A401Q8I4-F1
#
_cell.length_a   1.000
_cell.length_b   1.000
_cell.length_c   1.000
_cell.angle_alpha   90.00
_cell.angle_beta   90.00
_cell.angle_gamma   90.00
#
_symmetry.space_group_name_H-M   'P 1'
#
loop_
_entity.id
_entity.type
_entity.pdbx_description
1 polymer ?
#
loop_
_entity_poly.entity_id
_entity_poly.type
_entity_poly.pdbx_seq_one_letter_code
_entity_poly.pdbx_strand_id
1 'polypeptide(L)'
;MKAMYMKTLPFLQQIETDENVKKSDQAKLAVSSEEERVAIDLLNKAARIGMATKHRLQMTPVSFEKDNDRNGHVDFITAASNIRAKMYSINTADRLKTKRIAGRIIPAIATATAAVSGLVSVELIKIVGGHSFEAYRNCFFNLAIPVIVFTEPAPVRKTQIRNEISFTIWDRWTIFGREDFTLLNFINAVQERYSIEPTMVVHGVKMLYVPVMPGHVKRLKLTMHKLVKPATERKYIDLTVSFAPESDGDEDLPGPPVRYYFRPEEN
;
A
#
# COMPACT_ATOMS: atom_id res chain seq x y z
N MET A 1 1.05 20.93 21.21
CA MET A 1 2.28 21.48 20.59
C MET A 1 3.30 20.35 20.50
N LYS A 2 3.60 19.81 19.30
CA LYS A 2 4.83 20.06 18.50
C LYS A 2 6.11 19.73 19.31
N ALA A 3 7.07 18.89 18.90
CA ALA A 3 7.42 18.30 17.61
C ALA A 3 8.22 17.00 17.88
N MET A 4 7.92 15.89 17.19
CA MET A 4 8.58 15.40 15.97
C MET A 4 9.95 14.74 16.24
N TYR A 5 9.91 13.42 16.42
CA TYR A 5 11.06 12.53 16.42
C TYR A 5 11.74 12.56 15.05
N MET A 6 13.04 12.82 15.05
CA MET A 6 13.91 12.69 13.88
C MET A 6 14.41 11.24 13.81
N LYS A 7 13.74 10.41 13.00
CA LYS A 7 14.27 9.11 12.55
C LYS A 7 14.18 9.08 11.03
N THR A 8 15.31 9.33 10.38
CA THR A 8 15.51 9.00 8.97
C THR A 8 16.66 8.00 8.90
N LEU A 9 16.30 6.73 8.75
CA LEU A 9 17.19 5.67 8.26
C LEU A 9 16.57 5.14 6.96
N PRO A 10 17.32 5.17 5.84
CA PRO A 10 17.19 4.18 4.80
C PRO A 10 18.46 3.32 4.77
N PHE A 11 18.35 2.18 5.44
CA PHE A 11 18.68 0.85 4.94
C PHE A 11 19.60 0.78 3.69
N LEU A 12 20.89 0.58 3.94
CA LEU A 12 21.77 -0.13 3.00
C LEU A 12 21.53 -1.62 3.22
N GLN A 13 20.84 -2.30 2.30
CA GLN A 13 20.92 -3.75 2.19
C GLN A 13 21.81 -4.07 0.99
N GLN A 14 23.00 -4.58 1.30
CA GLN A 14 23.85 -5.26 0.35
C GLN A 14 23.48 -6.75 0.45
N ILE A 15 23.08 -7.36 -0.66
CA ILE A 15 22.80 -8.80 -0.70
C ILE A 15 24.16 -9.48 -0.86
N GLU A 16 24.60 -10.20 0.18
CA GLU A 16 25.81 -11.04 0.15
C GLU A 16 25.41 -12.52 -0.01
N THR A 17 25.95 -13.17 -1.03
CA THR A 17 25.94 -14.62 -1.17
C THR A 17 27.35 -15.07 -1.58
N ASP A 18 28.26 -15.22 -0.61
CA ASP A 18 29.35 -16.21 -0.62
C ASP A 18 30.13 -16.20 0.71
N GLU A 19 30.35 -17.37 1.33
CA GLU A 19 30.89 -17.49 2.71
C GLU A 19 32.43 -17.54 2.82
N ASN A 20 33.20 -17.26 1.75
CA ASN A 20 34.66 -17.45 1.79
C ASN A 20 35.55 -16.35 1.16
N VAL A 21 35.07 -15.11 1.00
CA VAL A 21 35.92 -14.03 0.48
C VAL A 21 36.58 -13.23 1.62
N LYS A 22 37.91 -13.34 1.74
CA LYS A 22 38.74 -12.44 2.55
C LYS A 22 38.51 -11.00 2.07
N LYS A 23 38.14 -10.10 3.00
CA LYS A 23 38.00 -8.65 2.76
C LYS A 23 39.25 -8.10 2.06
N SER A 24 39.19 -7.91 0.74
CA SER A 24 40.13 -7.06 0.02
C SER A 24 39.70 -5.62 0.23
N ASP A 25 40.69 -4.78 0.47
CA ASP A 25 40.60 -3.38 0.81
C ASP A 25 39.46 -2.66 0.09
N GLN A 26 38.63 -1.99 0.89
CA GLN A 26 37.79 -0.90 0.43
C GLN A 26 38.63 -0.03 -0.51
N ALA A 27 38.24 0.01 -1.77
CA ALA A 27 38.66 1.04 -2.70
C ALA A 27 38.23 2.38 -2.07
N LYS A 28 39.14 2.95 -1.26
CA LYS A 28 39.13 4.35 -0.90
C LYS A 28 39.16 5.09 -2.23
N LEU A 29 38.04 5.68 -2.62
CA LEU A 29 38.04 6.83 -3.50
C LEU A 29 38.95 7.86 -2.82
N ALA A 30 40.23 7.88 -3.22
CA ALA A 30 41.18 8.88 -2.80
C ALA A 30 40.79 10.17 -3.50
N VAL A 31 39.81 10.86 -2.92
CA VAL A 31 39.66 12.30 -3.14
C VAL A 31 40.99 12.90 -2.67
N SER A 32 41.72 13.54 -3.57
CA SER A 32 43.01 14.14 -3.25
C SER A 32 42.83 15.10 -2.07
N SER A 33 43.69 14.99 -1.05
CA SER A 33 43.68 15.88 0.12
C SER A 33 43.78 17.36 -0.27
N GLU A 34 44.27 17.64 -1.48
CA GLU A 34 44.32 18.98 -2.06
C GLU A 34 42.93 19.52 -2.42
N GLU A 35 42.06 18.73 -3.04
CA GLU A 35 40.69 19.16 -3.38
C GLU A 35 39.87 19.46 -2.12
N GLU A 36 40.05 18.64 -1.09
CA GLU A 36 39.42 18.83 0.22
C GLU A 36 39.96 20.10 0.91
N ARG A 37 41.27 20.32 0.91
CA ARG A 37 41.89 21.54 1.44
C ARG A 37 41.43 22.79 0.71
N VAL A 38 41.35 22.74 -0.62
CA VAL A 38 40.85 23.85 -1.46
C VAL A 38 39.38 24.13 -1.16
N ALA A 39 38.55 23.09 -1.02
CA ALA A 39 37.14 23.26 -0.64
C ALA A 39 36.98 23.90 0.76
N ILE A 40 37.78 23.47 1.73
CA ILE A 40 37.79 24.03 3.09
C ILE A 40 38.24 25.50 3.09
N ASP A 41 39.29 25.84 2.35
CA ASP A 41 39.77 27.22 2.22
C ASP A 41 38.73 28.14 1.55
N LEU A 42 38.06 27.66 0.49
CA LEU A 42 36.97 28.37 -0.18
C LEU A 42 35.76 28.58 0.76
N LEU A 43 35.38 27.58 1.55
CA LEU A 43 34.31 27.70 2.54
C LEU A 43 34.65 28.72 3.63
N ASN A 44 35.89 28.69 4.14
CA ASN A 44 36.36 29.65 5.14
C ASN A 44 36.39 31.09 4.58
N LYS A 45 36.82 31.27 3.33
CA LYS A 45 36.76 32.57 2.63
C LYS A 45 35.31 33.05 2.47
N ALA A 46 34.40 32.18 2.03
CA ALA A 46 32.97 32.51 1.87
C ALA A 46 32.29 32.87 3.20
N ALA A 47 32.68 32.21 4.30
CA ALA A 47 32.22 32.53 5.65
C ALA A 47 32.72 33.90 6.12
N ARG A 48 34.01 34.22 5.91
CA ARG A 48 34.61 35.52 6.27
C ARG A 48 34.00 36.70 5.51
N ILE A 49 33.62 36.50 4.23
CA ILE A 49 32.99 37.55 3.39
C ILE A 49 31.50 37.74 3.75
N GLY A 50 30.95 36.95 4.69
CA GLY A 50 29.54 37.05 5.09
C GLY A 50 28.55 36.56 4.03
N MET A 51 29.02 35.78 3.05
CA MET A 51 28.15 35.18 2.03
C MET A 51 27.40 33.95 2.54
N ALA A 52 27.88 33.33 3.62
CA ALA A 52 27.33 32.15 4.26
C ALA A 52 26.19 32.47 5.25
N THR A 53 25.20 33.27 4.84
CA THR A 53 24.03 33.55 5.67
C THR A 53 23.04 32.37 5.65
N LYS A 54 22.27 32.18 6.73
CA LYS A 54 21.27 31.10 6.84
C LYS A 54 20.31 31.04 5.65
N HIS A 55 19.96 32.19 5.06
CA HIS A 55 19.11 32.27 3.88
C HIS A 55 19.82 31.85 2.59
N ARG A 56 21.15 32.03 2.49
CA ARG A 56 21.96 31.63 1.32
C ARG A 56 22.44 30.18 1.38
N LEU A 57 22.39 29.57 2.55
CA LEU A 57 22.70 28.15 2.79
C LEU A 57 21.45 27.25 2.79
N GLN A 58 20.30 27.76 2.35
CA GLN A 58 19.10 26.96 2.16
C GLN A 58 19.13 26.26 0.80
N MET A 59 19.20 24.93 0.83
CA MET A 59 18.96 24.11 -0.36
C MET A 59 17.45 24.03 -0.63
N THR A 60 17.06 24.28 -1.88
CA THR A 60 15.68 24.06 -2.31
C THR A 60 15.60 22.72 -3.02
N PRO A 61 14.86 21.73 -2.49
CA PRO A 61 14.68 20.46 -3.17
C PRO A 61 13.91 20.71 -4.48
N VAL A 62 14.45 20.22 -5.59
CA VAL A 62 13.76 20.26 -6.88
C VAL A 62 12.72 19.14 -6.89
N SER A 63 11.44 19.49 -7.05
CA SER A 63 10.38 18.52 -7.29
C SER A 63 10.32 18.18 -8.76
N PHE A 64 10.43 16.90 -9.10
CA PHE A 64 10.38 16.47 -10.50
C PHE A 64 9.01 16.73 -11.11
N GLU A 65 8.96 17.72 -12.00
CA GLU A 65 7.83 17.97 -12.89
C GLU A 65 8.19 17.60 -14.34
N LYS A 66 7.44 16.66 -14.91
CA LYS A 66 7.64 16.09 -16.26
C LYS A 66 6.93 16.91 -17.34
N ASP A 67 5.87 17.63 -16.99
CA ASP A 67 4.99 18.32 -17.94
C ASP A 67 5.40 19.79 -18.18
N ASN A 68 6.36 20.31 -17.42
CA ASN A 68 6.95 21.62 -17.63
C ASN A 68 8.26 21.52 -18.40
N ASP A 69 8.24 21.82 -19.69
CA ASP A 69 9.42 21.74 -20.55
C ASP A 69 10.45 22.87 -20.31
N ARG A 70 10.14 23.88 -19.47
CA ARG A 70 11.04 25.01 -19.18
C ARG A 70 11.96 24.78 -17.98
N ASN A 71 11.70 23.78 -17.15
CA ASN A 71 12.47 23.52 -15.93
C ASN A 71 13.76 22.69 -16.17
N GLY A 72 13.96 22.18 -17.39
CA GLY A 72 15.13 21.38 -17.75
C GLY A 72 15.21 20.00 -17.11
N HIS A 73 14.19 19.54 -16.37
CA HIS A 73 14.24 18.26 -15.66
C HIS A 73 14.39 17.08 -16.61
N VAL A 74 13.53 17.03 -17.64
CA VAL A 74 13.57 15.97 -18.65
C VAL A 74 14.88 16.05 -19.44
N ASP A 75 15.36 17.25 -19.75
CA ASP A 75 16.59 17.46 -20.51
C ASP A 75 17.81 16.94 -19.76
N PHE A 76 17.89 17.21 -18.45
CA PHE A 76 18.90 16.65 -17.56
C PHE A 76 18.87 15.12 -17.56
N ILE A 77 17.68 14.52 -17.38
CA ILE A 77 17.54 13.06 -17.35
C ILE A 77 17.93 12.45 -18.71
N THR A 78 17.49 13.03 -19.83
CA THR A 78 17.82 12.56 -21.19
C THR A 78 19.31 12.62 -21.45
N ALA A 79 19.96 13.75 -21.14
CA ALA A 79 21.40 13.90 -21.33
C ALA A 79 22.19 12.90 -20.46
N ALA A 80 21.88 12.83 -19.16
CA ALA A 80 22.53 11.92 -18.23
C ALA A 80 22.32 10.44 -18.64
N SER A 81 21.10 10.06 -19.02
CA SER A 81 20.81 8.70 -19.47
C SER A 81 21.54 8.35 -20.76
N ASN A 82 21.65 9.29 -21.70
CA ASN A 82 22.31 9.04 -22.99
C ASN A 82 23.83 9.00 -22.86
N ILE A 83 24.43 9.81 -22.00
CA ILE A 83 25.86 9.71 -21.66
C ILE A 83 26.16 8.34 -21.07
N ARG A 84 25.37 7.90 -20.09
CA ARG A 84 25.51 6.57 -19.50
C ARG A 84 25.27 5.47 -20.53
N ALA A 85 24.27 5.60 -21.41
CA ALA A 85 23.98 4.62 -22.44
C ALA A 85 25.19 4.43 -23.38
N LYS A 86 25.82 5.53 -23.82
CA LYS A 86 27.03 5.49 -24.65
C LYS A 86 28.20 4.77 -23.98
N MET A 87 28.40 4.94 -22.67
CA MET A 87 29.46 4.25 -21.92
C MET A 87 29.33 2.73 -21.95
N TYR A 88 28.09 2.21 -22.05
CA TYR A 88 27.80 0.77 -22.08
C TYR A 88 27.34 0.29 -23.46
N SER A 89 27.55 1.08 -24.53
CA SER A 89 27.10 0.75 -25.89
C SER A 89 25.60 0.44 -26.00
N ILE A 90 24.77 1.09 -25.17
CA ILE A 90 23.31 1.02 -25.22
C ILE A 90 22.79 2.11 -26.16
N ASN A 91 21.76 1.79 -26.95
CA ASN A 91 21.10 2.76 -27.81
C ASN A 91 20.53 3.94 -27.03
N THR A 92 20.86 5.16 -27.45
CA THR A 92 20.33 6.39 -26.85
C THR A 92 18.83 6.55 -27.09
N ALA A 93 18.15 7.25 -26.18
CA ALA A 93 16.74 7.59 -26.30
C ALA A 93 16.55 9.09 -26.58
N ASP A 94 15.51 9.42 -27.34
CA ASP A 94 15.06 10.78 -27.56
C ASP A 94 14.34 11.32 -26.32
N ARG A 95 14.19 12.65 -26.28
CA ARG A 95 13.56 13.36 -25.16
C ARG A 95 12.14 12.85 -24.87
N LEU A 96 11.33 12.55 -25.89
CA LEU A 96 9.94 12.11 -25.69
C LEU A 96 9.89 10.70 -25.12
N LYS A 97 10.73 9.78 -25.60
CA LYS A 97 10.85 8.43 -25.02
C LYS A 97 11.35 8.48 -23.59
N THR A 98 12.35 9.31 -23.29
CA THR A 98 12.80 9.53 -21.90
C THR A 98 11.69 10.11 -21.04
N LYS A 99 10.97 11.14 -21.50
CA LYS A 99 9.83 11.76 -20.79
C LYS A 99 8.75 10.72 -20.50
N ARG A 100 8.41 9.87 -21.48
CA ARG A 100 7.43 8.79 -21.33
C ARG A 100 7.83 7.81 -20.24
N ILE A 101 9.09 7.36 -20.24
CA ILE A 101 9.60 6.36 -19.30
C ILE A 101 9.82 6.97 -17.91
N ALA A 102 10.60 8.05 -17.80
CA ALA A 102 10.93 8.71 -16.53
C ALA A 102 9.69 9.32 -15.86
N GLY A 103 8.76 9.83 -16.66
CA GLY A 103 7.49 10.39 -16.21
C GLY A 103 6.39 9.35 -15.95
N ARG A 104 6.63 8.06 -16.20
CA ARG A 104 5.64 6.97 -16.10
C ARG A 104 4.32 7.32 -16.79
N ILE A 105 4.40 7.89 -17.99
CA ILE A 105 3.22 8.33 -18.74
C ILE A 105 2.45 7.09 -19.24
N ILE A 106 1.18 6.98 -18.84
CA ILE A 106 0.25 5.98 -19.35
C ILE A 106 -0.34 6.51 -20.67
N PRO A 107 -0.09 5.85 -21.82
CA PRO A 107 -0.69 6.28 -23.08
C PRO A 107 -2.20 6.16 -23.03
N ALA A 108 -2.90 7.21 -23.45
CA ALA A 108 -4.36 7.24 -23.51
C ALA A 108 -4.83 8.01 -24.74
N ILE A 109 -5.95 7.58 -25.32
CA ILE A 109 -6.60 8.22 -26.46
C ILE A 109 -8.12 8.19 -26.25
N ALA A 110 -8.81 9.23 -26.71
CA ALA A 110 -10.25 9.41 -26.49
C ALA A 110 -11.11 8.26 -27.03
N THR A 111 -10.68 7.59 -28.11
CA THR A 111 -11.42 6.47 -28.71
C THR A 111 -11.58 5.29 -27.75
N ALA A 112 -10.52 4.93 -27.03
CA ALA A 112 -10.59 3.86 -26.02
C ALA A 112 -11.47 4.28 -24.83
N THR A 113 -11.37 5.53 -24.37
CA THR A 113 -12.22 6.05 -23.29
C THR A 113 -13.70 6.04 -23.68
N ALA A 114 -14.04 6.52 -24.88
CA ALA A 114 -15.41 6.51 -25.39
C ALA A 114 -15.98 5.09 -25.50
N ALA A 115 -15.17 4.14 -26.00
CA ALA A 115 -15.55 2.74 -26.09
C ALA A 115 -15.82 2.13 -24.69
N VAL A 116 -14.92 2.33 -23.71
CA VAL A 116 -15.14 1.87 -22.32
C VAL A 116 -16.41 2.48 -21.74
N SER A 117 -16.60 3.80 -21.87
CA SER A 117 -17.77 4.50 -21.31
C SER A 117 -19.09 4.01 -21.90
N GLY A 118 -19.14 3.74 -23.20
CA GLY A 118 -20.30 3.17 -23.86
C GLY A 118 -20.62 1.77 -23.36
N LEU A 119 -19.61 0.89 -23.27
CA LEU A 119 -19.76 -0.48 -22.75
C LEU A 119 -20.22 -0.49 -21.28
N VAL A 120 -19.66 0.37 -20.44
CA VAL A 120 -20.08 0.52 -19.04
C VAL A 120 -21.52 0.99 -18.93
N SER A 121 -21.94 1.90 -19.80
CA SER A 121 -23.32 2.40 -19.83
C SER A 121 -24.32 1.30 -20.20
N VAL A 122 -23.94 0.36 -21.08
CA VAL A 122 -24.76 -0.82 -21.39
C VAL A 122 -24.91 -1.74 -20.17
N GLU A 123 -23.83 -2.02 -19.44
CA GLU A 123 -23.93 -2.83 -18.21
C GLU A 123 -24.72 -2.11 -17.11
N LEU A 124 -24.62 -0.77 -17.02
CA LEU A 124 -25.40 0.03 -16.07
C LEU A 124 -26.92 -0.11 -16.30
N ILE A 125 -27.37 -0.14 -17.56
CA ILE A 125 -28.78 -0.38 -17.89
C ILE A 125 -29.24 -1.74 -17.34
N LYS A 126 -28.39 -2.77 -17.42
CA LYS A 126 -28.71 -4.11 -16.88
C LYS A 126 -28.85 -4.11 -15.36
N ILE A 127 -28.00 -3.34 -14.66
CA ILE A 127 -28.08 -3.16 -13.20
C ILE A 127 -29.41 -2.51 -12.82
N VAL A 128 -29.75 -1.39 -13.46
CA VAL A 128 -30.99 -0.65 -13.18
C VAL A 128 -32.23 -1.47 -13.55
N GLY A 129 -32.16 -2.27 -14.61
CA GLY A 129 -33.23 -3.18 -15.04
C GLY A 129 -33.38 -4.45 -14.20
N GLY A 130 -32.50 -4.70 -13.22
CA GLY A 130 -32.59 -5.89 -12.35
C GLY A 130 -32.37 -7.22 -13.07
N HIS A 131 -31.53 -7.23 -14.12
CA HIS A 131 -31.24 -8.45 -14.88
C HIS A 131 -30.47 -9.51 -14.06
N SER A 132 -30.63 -10.79 -14.43
CA SER A 132 -29.95 -11.91 -13.76
C SER A 132 -28.44 -11.88 -13.97
N PHE A 133 -27.71 -12.60 -13.12
CA PHE A 133 -26.25 -12.64 -13.16
C PHE A 133 -25.70 -13.14 -14.51
N GLU A 134 -26.39 -14.07 -15.17
CA GLU A 134 -25.95 -14.58 -16.48
C GLU A 134 -26.05 -13.55 -17.61
N ALA A 135 -26.73 -12.41 -17.41
CA ALA A 135 -26.85 -11.36 -18.42
C ALA A 135 -25.62 -10.42 -18.47
N TYR A 136 -24.79 -10.40 -17.42
CA TYR A 136 -23.65 -9.51 -17.33
C TYR A 136 -22.47 -10.02 -18.16
N ARG A 137 -21.68 -9.10 -18.71
CA ARG A 137 -20.49 -9.43 -19.50
C ARG A 137 -19.33 -8.54 -19.11
N ASN A 138 -18.19 -9.13 -18.83
CA ASN A 138 -16.91 -8.44 -18.84
C ASN A 138 -16.47 -8.25 -20.29
N CYS A 139 -15.96 -7.08 -20.64
CA CYS A 139 -15.48 -6.79 -21.98
C CYS A 139 -13.99 -6.47 -21.95
N PHE A 140 -13.21 -7.21 -22.74
CA PHE A 140 -11.81 -6.92 -23.03
C PHE A 140 -11.70 -6.54 -24.48
N PHE A 141 -11.07 -5.41 -24.78
CA PHE A 141 -10.88 -5.01 -26.16
C PHE A 141 -9.51 -4.40 -26.41
N ASN A 142 -9.06 -4.54 -27.64
CA ASN A 142 -7.91 -3.85 -28.18
C ASN A 142 -8.34 -3.22 -29.51
N LEU A 143 -8.36 -1.89 -29.59
CA LEU A 143 -8.75 -1.20 -30.83
C LEU A 143 -7.63 -1.18 -31.89
N ALA A 144 -6.38 -1.47 -31.50
CA ALA A 144 -5.26 -1.52 -32.43
C ALA A 144 -5.27 -2.79 -33.30
N ILE A 145 -5.69 -3.91 -32.70
CA ILE A 145 -5.97 -5.18 -33.38
C ILE A 145 -7.44 -5.43 -33.09
N PRO A 146 -8.38 -4.99 -33.95
CA PRO A 146 -9.80 -4.75 -33.64
C PRO A 146 -10.52 -5.99 -33.09
N VAL A 147 -10.26 -6.27 -31.82
CA VAL A 147 -10.64 -7.48 -31.10
C VAL A 147 -11.41 -7.03 -29.88
N ILE A 148 -12.59 -7.61 -29.74
CA ILE A 148 -13.48 -7.41 -28.60
C ILE A 148 -13.88 -8.81 -28.14
N VAL A 149 -13.63 -9.10 -26.87
CA VAL A 149 -13.91 -10.39 -26.24
C VAL A 149 -14.80 -10.14 -25.04
N PHE A 150 -15.94 -10.80 -25.02
CA PHE A 150 -16.84 -10.82 -23.89
C PHE A 150 -16.67 -12.10 -23.10
N THR A 151 -16.59 -11.99 -21.77
CA THR A 151 -16.58 -13.13 -20.86
C THR A 151 -17.65 -12.98 -19.80
N GLU A 152 -18.16 -14.09 -19.31
CA GLU A 152 -19.08 -14.07 -18.18
C GLU A 152 -18.31 -13.74 -16.90
N PRO A 153 -18.87 -12.92 -15.98
CA PRO A 153 -18.28 -12.72 -14.67
C PRO A 153 -18.20 -14.04 -13.90
N ALA A 154 -17.08 -14.22 -13.18
CA ALA A 154 -16.92 -15.41 -12.36
C ALA A 154 -17.93 -15.39 -11.20
N PRO A 155 -18.55 -16.54 -10.86
CA PRO A 155 -19.40 -16.63 -9.68
C PRO A 155 -18.57 -16.32 -8.43
N VAL A 156 -19.24 -15.82 -7.40
CA VAL A 156 -18.56 -15.47 -6.15
C VAL A 156 -17.96 -16.72 -5.50
N ARG A 157 -16.67 -16.65 -5.16
CA ARG A 157 -16.00 -17.73 -4.43
C ARG A 157 -16.55 -17.79 -3.01
N LYS A 158 -17.07 -18.96 -2.63
CA LYS A 158 -17.46 -19.28 -1.26
C LYS A 158 -16.29 -19.94 -0.55
N THR A 159 -15.85 -19.38 0.56
CA THR A 159 -14.85 -19.98 1.44
C THR A 159 -15.59 -20.65 2.59
N GLN A 160 -15.39 -21.96 2.76
CA GLN A 160 -15.94 -22.72 3.86
C GLN A 160 -15.03 -22.55 5.08
N ILE A 161 -15.61 -22.21 6.23
CA ILE A 161 -14.87 -22.09 7.48
C ILE A 161 -15.06 -23.35 8.32
N ARG A 162 -16.32 -23.75 8.56
CA ARG A 162 -16.67 -24.89 9.41
C ARG A 162 -18.08 -25.40 9.14
N ASN A 163 -18.26 -26.70 8.92
CA ASN A 163 -19.50 -27.39 8.63
C ASN A 163 -20.30 -26.63 7.55
N GLU A 164 -21.48 -26.11 7.91
CA GLU A 164 -22.37 -25.34 7.03
C GLU A 164 -22.04 -23.83 6.97
N ILE A 165 -21.05 -23.36 7.73
CA ILE A 165 -20.65 -21.95 7.76
C ILE A 165 -19.68 -21.69 6.61
N SER A 166 -20.19 -21.01 5.59
CA SER A 166 -19.40 -20.46 4.49
C SER A 166 -19.65 -18.96 4.35
N PHE A 167 -18.68 -18.27 3.77
CA PHE A 167 -18.80 -16.84 3.49
C PHE A 167 -18.21 -16.49 2.14
N THR A 168 -18.57 -15.32 1.65
CA THR A 168 -18.13 -14.69 0.42
C THR A 168 -17.52 -13.32 0.70
N ILE A 169 -16.93 -12.69 -0.32
CA ILE A 169 -16.41 -11.32 -0.21
C ILE A 169 -17.49 -10.27 0.10
N TRP A 170 -18.77 -10.61 -0.05
CA TRP A 170 -19.91 -9.71 0.20
C TRP A 170 -20.48 -9.86 1.61
N ASP A 171 -20.15 -10.96 2.29
CA ASP A 171 -20.67 -11.24 3.62
C ASP A 171 -19.97 -10.39 4.66
N ARG A 172 -20.76 -9.92 5.62
CA ARG A 172 -20.27 -9.14 6.75
C ARG A 172 -21.03 -9.56 7.99
N TRP A 173 -20.29 -9.95 9.01
CA TRP A 173 -20.86 -10.26 10.32
C TRP A 173 -20.97 -9.00 11.13
N THR A 174 -21.93 -8.97 12.05
CA THR A 174 -22.19 -7.79 12.87
C THR A 174 -22.25 -8.21 14.33
N ILE A 175 -21.62 -7.43 15.19
CA ILE A 175 -21.68 -7.58 16.65
C ILE A 175 -21.95 -6.20 17.23
N PHE A 176 -22.95 -6.11 18.09
CA PHE A 176 -23.27 -4.90 18.82
C PHE A 176 -22.68 -4.98 20.22
N GLY A 177 -21.86 -3.98 20.55
CA GLY A 177 -21.24 -3.86 21.86
C GLY A 177 -21.85 -2.75 22.71
N ARG A 178 -21.17 -2.48 23.81
CA ARG A 178 -21.44 -1.43 24.80
C ARG A 178 -20.12 -0.84 25.30
N GLU A 179 -20.17 0.20 26.13
CA GLU A 179 -18.97 0.92 26.57
C GLU A 179 -17.99 0.04 27.36
N ASP A 180 -18.52 -0.82 28.23
CA ASP A 180 -17.79 -1.79 29.07
C ASP A 180 -17.46 -3.10 28.35
N PHE A 181 -17.84 -3.24 27.08
CA PHE A 181 -17.70 -4.48 26.34
C PHE A 181 -16.22 -4.84 26.12
N THR A 182 -15.82 -5.99 26.67
CA THR A 182 -14.44 -6.47 26.64
C THR A 182 -14.14 -7.29 25.37
N LEU A 183 -12.86 -7.48 25.08
CA LEU A 183 -12.43 -8.39 24.01
C LEU A 183 -12.91 -9.82 24.24
N LEU A 184 -12.99 -10.28 25.50
CA LEU A 184 -13.58 -11.56 25.84
C LEU A 184 -15.08 -11.61 25.52
N ASN A 185 -15.82 -10.54 25.83
CA ASN A 185 -17.24 -10.48 25.45
C ASN A 185 -17.43 -10.48 23.93
N PHE A 186 -16.51 -9.88 23.18
CA PHE A 186 -16.53 -9.95 21.72
C PHE A 186 -16.34 -11.38 21.20
N ILE A 187 -15.35 -12.10 21.70
CA ILE A 187 -15.07 -13.50 21.33
C ILE A 187 -16.30 -14.36 21.63
N ASN A 188 -16.85 -14.23 22.85
CA ASN A 188 -18.05 -14.98 23.25
C ASN A 188 -19.28 -14.60 22.40
N ALA A 189 -19.48 -13.32 22.07
CA ALA A 189 -20.60 -12.90 21.25
C ALA A 189 -20.53 -13.43 19.81
N VAL A 190 -19.31 -13.56 19.25
CA VAL A 190 -19.12 -14.21 17.95
C VAL A 190 -19.41 -15.71 18.06
N GLN A 191 -18.94 -16.36 19.13
CA GLN A 191 -19.20 -17.77 19.38
C GLN A 191 -20.69 -18.07 19.60
N GLU A 192 -21.41 -17.23 20.35
CA GLU A 192 -22.85 -17.39 20.61
C GLU A 192 -23.69 -17.13 19.34
N ARG A 193 -23.33 -16.10 18.56
CA ARG A 193 -24.13 -15.70 17.38
C ARG A 193 -23.86 -16.54 16.14
N TYR A 194 -22.62 -16.97 15.95
CA TYR A 194 -22.16 -17.66 14.74
C TYR A 194 -21.65 -19.07 15.00
N SER A 195 -21.75 -19.58 16.24
CA SER A 195 -21.37 -20.94 16.63
C SER A 195 -19.91 -21.30 16.33
N ILE A 196 -19.03 -20.29 16.28
CA ILE A 196 -17.61 -20.46 15.97
C ILE A 196 -16.73 -19.53 16.81
N GLU A 197 -15.66 -20.08 17.38
CA GLU A 197 -14.74 -19.33 18.24
C GLU A 197 -13.62 -18.67 17.41
N PRO A 198 -13.45 -17.33 17.51
CA PRO A 198 -12.32 -16.63 16.91
C PRO A 198 -10.95 -17.13 17.38
N THR A 199 -10.04 -17.49 16.45
CA THR A 199 -8.63 -17.76 16.79
C THR A 199 -7.79 -16.49 16.83
N MET A 200 -8.08 -15.55 15.94
CA MET A 200 -7.34 -14.29 15.84
C MET A 200 -8.28 -13.12 15.56
N VAL A 201 -8.05 -11.98 16.22
CA VAL A 201 -8.78 -10.73 15.99
C VAL A 201 -7.81 -9.59 15.74
N VAL A 202 -7.93 -8.95 14.57
CA VAL A 202 -7.04 -7.86 14.12
C VAL A 202 -7.86 -6.66 13.66
N HIS A 203 -7.36 -5.46 13.95
CA HIS A 203 -7.88 -4.20 13.44
C HIS A 203 -6.78 -3.45 12.67
N GLY A 204 -6.82 -3.53 11.33
CA GLY A 204 -5.75 -3.00 10.48
C GLY A 204 -4.41 -3.68 10.75
N VAL A 205 -3.43 -2.93 11.25
CA VAL A 205 -2.12 -3.47 11.68
C VAL A 205 -2.07 -3.85 13.17
N LYS A 206 -3.13 -3.59 13.94
CA LYS A 206 -3.17 -3.84 15.39
C LYS A 206 -3.75 -5.22 15.66
N MET A 207 -2.91 -6.12 16.15
CA MET A 207 -3.32 -7.44 16.63
C MET A 207 -3.97 -7.29 18.02
N LEU A 208 -5.29 -7.50 18.09
CA LEU A 208 -6.05 -7.36 19.35
C LEU A 208 -5.95 -8.66 20.17
N TYR A 209 -6.21 -9.78 19.52
CA TYR A 209 -6.14 -11.13 20.10
C TYR A 209 -5.38 -12.07 19.17
N VAL A 210 -4.31 -12.68 19.69
CA VAL A 210 -3.54 -13.76 19.06
C VAL A 210 -3.04 -14.65 20.21
N PRO A 211 -3.50 -15.91 20.37
CA PRO A 211 -3.13 -16.79 21.47
C PRO A 211 -1.62 -17.00 21.62
N VAL A 212 -0.88 -17.01 20.51
CA VAL A 212 0.59 -17.21 20.50
C VAL A 212 1.35 -16.00 21.04
N MET A 213 0.74 -14.80 21.11
CA MET A 213 1.44 -13.59 21.53
C MET A 213 1.47 -13.41 23.05
N PRO A 214 2.61 -12.99 23.65
CA PRO A 214 2.71 -12.73 25.07
C PRO A 214 1.78 -11.58 25.50
N GLY A 215 1.01 -11.81 26.56
CA GLY A 215 0.09 -10.81 27.12
C GLY A 215 -1.30 -10.75 26.47
N HIS A 216 -1.65 -11.66 25.56
CA HIS A 216 -3.00 -11.77 25.01
C HIS A 216 -4.06 -11.95 26.12
N VAL A 217 -3.76 -12.75 27.16
CA VAL A 217 -4.65 -12.98 28.32
C VAL A 217 -4.97 -11.68 29.06
N LYS A 218 -4.01 -10.75 29.17
CA LYS A 218 -4.25 -9.45 29.82
C LYS A 218 -5.16 -8.56 28.97
N ARG A 219 -5.09 -8.69 27.64
CA ARG A 219 -5.91 -7.91 26.69
C ARG A 219 -7.37 -8.37 26.64
N LEU A 220 -7.65 -9.64 26.94
CA LEU A 220 -9.02 -10.18 27.02
C LEU A 220 -9.92 -9.37 27.98
N LYS A 221 -9.35 -8.86 29.08
CA LYS A 221 -10.07 -8.06 30.09
C LYS A 221 -10.18 -6.58 29.72
N LEU A 222 -9.52 -6.12 28.66
CA LEU A 222 -9.58 -4.73 28.24
C LEU A 222 -10.82 -4.50 27.38
N THR A 223 -11.40 -3.31 27.52
CA THR A 223 -12.55 -2.90 26.71
C THR A 223 -12.14 -2.69 25.25
N MET A 224 -13.06 -2.97 24.33
CA MET A 224 -12.85 -2.75 22.89
C MET A 224 -12.51 -1.28 22.59
N HIS A 225 -13.12 -0.34 23.33
CA HIS A 225 -12.80 1.09 23.28
C HIS A 225 -11.31 1.38 23.56
N LYS A 226 -10.75 0.77 24.62
CA LYS A 226 -9.35 1.00 25.03
C LYS A 226 -8.35 0.36 24.06
N LEU A 227 -8.71 -0.79 23.49
CA LEU A 227 -7.87 -1.54 22.55
C LEU A 227 -7.81 -0.87 21.18
N VAL A 228 -8.96 -0.47 20.65
CA VAL A 228 -9.08 0.08 19.30
C VAL A 228 -8.74 1.56 19.27
N LYS A 229 -9.15 2.30 20.32
CA LYS A 229 -9.09 3.76 20.42
C LYS A 229 -9.76 4.42 19.20
N PRO A 230 -11.08 4.26 19.04
CA PRO A 230 -11.79 4.85 17.91
C PRO A 230 -11.70 6.38 17.95
N ALA A 231 -11.71 7.00 16.78
CA ALA A 231 -11.93 8.45 16.68
C ALA A 231 -13.35 8.77 17.16
N THR A 232 -13.54 9.94 17.77
CA THR A 232 -14.76 10.33 18.51
C THR A 232 -16.07 10.21 17.71
N GLU A 233 -16.01 10.24 16.38
CA GLU A 233 -17.19 10.19 15.49
C GLU A 233 -17.49 8.81 14.89
N ARG A 234 -16.64 7.79 15.11
CA ARG A 234 -16.85 6.47 14.50
C ARG A 234 -17.86 5.63 15.30
N LYS A 235 -18.98 5.28 14.67
CA LYS A 235 -20.03 4.40 15.24
C LYS A 235 -19.64 2.92 15.27
N TYR A 236 -18.80 2.48 14.34
CA TYR A 236 -18.37 1.08 14.22
C TYR A 236 -16.93 0.97 13.71
N ILE A 237 -16.39 -0.23 13.80
CA ILE A 237 -15.15 -0.66 13.17
C ILE A 237 -15.35 -2.01 12.48
N ASP A 238 -14.57 -2.26 11.44
CA ASP A 238 -14.51 -3.57 10.81
C ASP A 238 -13.25 -4.29 11.31
N LEU A 239 -13.45 -5.49 11.86
CA LEU A 239 -12.41 -6.36 12.40
C LEU A 239 -12.17 -7.51 11.44
N THR A 240 -10.90 -7.85 11.24
CA THR A 240 -10.52 -9.08 10.55
C THR A 240 -10.43 -10.17 11.61
N VAL A 241 -11.22 -11.21 11.44
CA VAL A 241 -11.29 -12.35 12.36
C VAL A 241 -10.90 -13.60 11.60
N SER A 242 -10.02 -14.40 12.18
CA SER A 242 -9.67 -15.73 11.67
C SER A 242 -10.22 -16.82 12.58
N PHE A 243 -10.39 -18.00 12.02
CA PHE A 243 -10.97 -19.16 12.68
C PHE A 243 -10.09 -20.40 12.45
N ALA A 244 -10.12 -21.31 13.41
CA ALA A 244 -9.42 -22.58 13.29
C ALA A 244 -10.02 -23.41 12.15
N PRO A 245 -9.20 -24.07 11.32
CA PRO A 245 -9.68 -25.01 10.32
C PRO A 245 -10.27 -26.27 10.96
N GLU A 246 -10.98 -27.07 10.16
CA GLU A 246 -11.59 -28.33 10.63
C GLU A 246 -10.60 -29.48 10.80
N SER A 247 -9.48 -29.46 10.06
CA SER A 247 -8.45 -30.48 10.11
C SER A 247 -7.24 -29.98 10.88
N ASP A 248 -6.80 -30.77 11.87
CA ASP A 248 -5.56 -30.50 12.61
C ASP A 248 -4.36 -30.54 11.64
N GLY A 249 -3.76 -29.37 11.39
CA GLY A 249 -2.58 -29.22 10.53
C GLY A 249 -2.68 -28.11 9.48
N ASP A 250 -3.87 -27.58 9.23
CA ASP A 250 -4.08 -26.48 8.27
C ASP A 250 -3.86 -25.09 8.90
N GLU A 251 -3.56 -24.09 8.06
CA GLU A 251 -3.44 -22.69 8.48
C GLU A 251 -4.81 -22.10 8.87
N ASP A 252 -4.81 -21.14 9.79
CA ASP A 252 -6.01 -20.36 10.18
C ASP A 252 -6.72 -19.80 8.94
N LEU A 253 -8.02 -20.07 8.82
CA LEU A 253 -8.82 -19.57 7.71
C LEU A 253 -9.29 -18.14 8.00
N PRO A 254 -9.18 -17.20 7.03
CA PRO A 254 -9.77 -15.89 7.18
C PRO A 254 -11.29 -16.02 7.22
N GLY A 255 -11.95 -15.26 8.09
CA GLY A 255 -13.40 -15.12 8.14
C GLY A 255 -13.92 -13.89 7.40
N PRO A 256 -15.26 -13.73 7.32
CA PRO A 256 -15.84 -12.49 6.84
C PRO A 256 -15.49 -11.34 7.81
N PRO A 257 -15.38 -10.09 7.32
CA PRO A 257 -15.19 -8.95 8.19
C PRO A 257 -16.30 -8.87 9.24
N VAL A 258 -15.90 -8.70 10.51
CA VAL A 258 -16.84 -8.55 11.63
C VAL A 258 -16.95 -7.08 11.98
N ARG A 259 -18.11 -6.49 11.67
CA ARG A 259 -18.44 -5.12 12.04
C ARG A 259 -18.85 -5.06 13.51
N TYR A 260 -18.02 -4.42 14.32
CA TYR A 260 -18.29 -4.16 15.71
C TYR A 260 -18.83 -2.74 15.89
N TYR A 261 -20.07 -2.62 16.38
CA TYR A 261 -20.66 -1.34 16.78
C TYR A 261 -20.34 -1.04 18.24
N PHE A 262 -19.90 0.18 18.53
CA PHE A 262 -19.56 0.62 19.89
C PHE A 262 -20.78 0.86 20.79
N ARG A 263 -21.95 0.96 20.15
CA ARG A 263 -23.24 1.19 20.79
C ARG A 263 -24.18 0.01 20.49
N PRO A 264 -25.16 -0.23 21.36
CA PRO A 264 -26.20 -1.21 21.09
C PRO A 264 -27.00 -0.81 19.83
N GLU A 265 -27.71 -1.78 19.27
CA GLU A 265 -28.62 -1.58 18.15
C GLU A 265 -29.69 -0.56 18.58
N GLU A 266 -29.73 0.61 17.92
CA GLU A 266 -30.81 1.57 18.09
C GLU A 266 -32.05 0.96 17.39
N ASN A 267 -32.96 0.38 18.19
CA ASN A 267 -34.31 0.01 17.76
C ASN A 267 -35.14 1.26 17.46
#